data_AF-A0A380DTT5-F1
#
_entry.id   AF-A0A380DTT5-F1
#
_cell.length_a   1.000
_cell.length_b   1.000
_cell.length_c   1.000
_cell.angle_alpha   90.00
_cell.angle_beta   90.00
_cell.angle_gamma   90.00
#
_symmetry.space_group_name_H-M   'P 1'
#
loop_
_entity.id
_entity.type
_entity.pdbx_description
1 polymer ?
#
loop_
_entity_poly.entity_id
_entity_poly.type
_entity_poly.pdbx_seq_one_letter_code
_entity_poly.pdbx_strand_id
1 'polypeptide(L)'
;MGQISCGNTWNVIADHAYVQGTVRSFDPVVRKLVETRLQDIADGLAQVYNMKINLNYTHLPGAVMNDEALTHKAIAVAQHVGYKVEMMEQPLTIGEDFSGYSQHFPSVFALIGSHSEYDLHHPQYKPDERILEKST
;
A
#
# COMPACT_ATOMS: atom_id res chain seq x y z
N MET A 1 -0.03 -7.29 -12.01
CA MET A 1 -1.37 -7.19 -12.64
C MET A 1 -2.31 -8.07 -11.84
N GLY A 2 -3.53 -7.60 -11.55
CA GLY A 2 -4.53 -8.32 -10.74
C GLY A 2 -5.67 -8.93 -11.56
N GLN A 3 -5.94 -8.40 -12.76
CA GLN A 3 -6.94 -8.94 -13.68
C GLN A 3 -6.49 -8.73 -15.13
N ILE A 4 -6.77 -9.72 -15.98
CA ILE A 4 -6.60 -9.64 -17.43
C ILE A 4 -7.81 -10.33 -18.07
N SER A 5 -8.42 -9.72 -19.08
CA SER A 5 -9.48 -10.32 -19.90
C SER A 5 -9.33 -9.92 -21.35
N CYS A 6 -9.53 -10.85 -22.29
CA CYS A 6 -9.38 -10.62 -23.73
C CYS A 6 -10.25 -11.62 -24.50
N GLY A 7 -11.17 -11.13 -25.34
CA GLY A 7 -12.09 -11.96 -26.12
C GLY A 7 -13.13 -12.71 -25.28
N ASN A 8 -14.03 -13.42 -25.97
CA ASN A 8 -15.18 -14.12 -25.36
C ASN A 8 -15.35 -15.59 -25.84
N THR A 9 -14.70 -15.99 -26.94
CA THR A 9 -14.78 -17.35 -27.50
C THR A 9 -13.49 -17.70 -28.26
N TRP A 10 -13.25 -19.00 -28.48
CA TRP A 10 -11.98 -19.52 -29.02
C TRP A 10 -11.80 -19.32 -30.54
N ASN A 11 -12.89 -19.07 -31.28
CA ASN A 11 -12.89 -19.01 -32.75
C ASN A 11 -13.17 -17.61 -33.32
N VAL A 12 -13.17 -16.57 -32.48
CA VAL A 12 -13.36 -15.17 -32.89
C VAL A 12 -12.18 -14.36 -32.37
N ILE A 13 -11.55 -13.58 -33.26
CA ILE A 13 -10.46 -12.67 -32.87
C ILE A 13 -11.02 -11.58 -31.97
N ALA A 14 -10.38 -11.36 -30.82
CA ALA A 14 -10.79 -10.33 -29.87
C ALA A 14 -10.56 -8.92 -30.42
N ASP A 15 -11.54 -8.05 -30.25
CA ASP A 15 -11.46 -6.62 -30.58
C ASP A 15 -10.90 -5.77 -29.43
N HIS A 16 -11.04 -6.25 -28.19
CA HIS A 16 -10.60 -5.57 -26.99
C HIS A 16 -9.95 -6.51 -25.96
N ALA A 17 -9.00 -5.93 -25.21
CA ALA A 17 -8.43 -6.51 -24.02
C ALA A 17 -8.49 -5.49 -22.87
N TYR A 18 -8.62 -5.99 -21.65
CA TYR A 18 -8.61 -5.21 -20.42
C TYR A 18 -7.58 -5.78 -19.45
N VAL A 19 -6.85 -4.87 -18.81
CA VAL A 19 -5.80 -5.18 -17.85
C VAL A 19 -5.95 -4.23 -16.68
N GLN A 20 -5.95 -4.79 -15.46
CA GLN A 20 -6.03 -4.02 -14.23
C GLN A 20 -4.94 -4.48 -13.25
N GLY A 21 -4.44 -3.57 -12.44
CA GLY A 21 -3.56 -3.89 -11.33
C GLY A 21 -3.34 -2.72 -10.40
N THR A 22 -2.54 -2.95 -9.36
CA THR A 22 -2.14 -1.93 -8.39
C THR A 22 -0.63 -1.72 -8.46
N VAL A 23 -0.20 -0.45 -8.37
CA VAL A 23 1.20 -0.08 -8.16
C VAL A 23 1.37 0.30 -6.69
N ARG A 24 2.39 -0.25 -6.03
CA ARG A 24 2.80 0.11 -4.66
C ARG A 24 4.24 0.61 -4.69
N SER A 25 4.52 1.70 -3.97
CA SER A 25 5.86 2.28 -3.82
C SER A 25 5.92 3.03 -2.49
N PHE A 26 7.06 2.94 -1.82
CA PHE A 26 7.37 3.75 -0.64
C PHE A 26 7.91 5.14 -0.99
N ASP A 27 8.41 5.31 -2.21
CA ASP A 27 9.00 6.55 -2.69
C ASP A 27 8.05 7.23 -3.70
N PRO A 28 7.65 8.50 -3.47
CA PRO A 28 6.80 9.25 -4.40
C PRO A 28 7.45 9.50 -5.76
N VAL A 29 8.78 9.65 -5.83
CA VAL A 29 9.53 9.81 -7.09
C VAL A 29 9.47 8.53 -7.90
N VAL A 30 9.73 7.39 -7.26
CA VAL A 30 9.59 6.06 -7.91
C VAL A 30 8.15 5.84 -8.36
N ARG A 31 7.17 6.23 -7.54
CA ARG A 31 5.74 6.12 -7.89
C ARG A 31 5.40 6.90 -9.16
N LYS A 32 5.92 8.13 -9.29
CA LYS A 32 5.73 8.94 -10.50
C LYS A 32 6.46 8.37 -11.70
N LEU A 33 7.67 7.85 -11.50
CA LEU A 33 8.44 7.19 -12.55
C LEU A 33 7.67 5.98 -13.12
N VAL A 34 7.07 5.15 -12.26
CA VAL A 34 6.29 3.98 -12.71
C VAL A 34 5.09 4.41 -13.56
N GLU A 35 4.36 5.45 -13.15
CA GLU A 35 3.25 6.01 -13.94
C GLU A 35 3.72 6.44 -15.34
N THR A 36 4.80 7.21 -15.43
CA THR A 36 5.38 7.63 -16.71
C THR A 36 5.79 6.43 -17.57
N ARG A 37 6.49 5.45 -16.97
CA ARG A 37 6.94 4.26 -17.69
C ARG A 37 5.78 3.41 -18.19
N LEU A 38 4.68 3.31 -17.45
CA LEU A 38 3.48 2.63 -17.91
C LEU A 38 2.87 3.32 -19.13
N GLN A 39 2.85 4.66 -19.13
CA GLN A 39 2.39 5.42 -20.29
C GLN A 39 3.32 5.24 -21.50
N ASP A 40 4.64 5.36 -21.32
CA ASP A 40 5.62 5.15 -22.40
C ASP A 40 5.46 3.76 -23.06
N ILE A 41 5.28 2.72 -22.24
CA ILE A 41 5.08 1.35 -22.71
C ILE A 41 3.75 1.24 -23.47
N ALA A 42 2.67 1.84 -22.94
CA ALA A 42 1.37 1.83 -23.61
C ALA A 42 1.45 2.51 -24.99
N ASP A 43 2.11 3.66 -25.08
CA ASP A 43 2.26 4.41 -26.34
C ASP A 43 3.11 3.64 -27.35
N GLY A 44 4.22 3.03 -26.91
CA GLY A 44 5.07 2.20 -27.76
C GLY A 44 4.33 0.97 -28.30
N LEU A 45 3.59 0.25 -27.45
CA LEU A 45 2.80 -0.91 -27.86
C LEU A 45 1.64 -0.51 -28.79
N ALA A 46 0.98 0.62 -28.52
CA ALA A 46 -0.06 1.16 -29.40
C ALA A 46 0.47 1.40 -30.83
N GLN A 47 1.68 1.96 -30.95
CA GLN A 47 2.33 2.18 -32.24
C GLN A 47 2.73 0.88 -32.94
N VAL A 48 3.39 -0.05 -32.23
CA VAL A 48 3.89 -1.30 -32.81
C VAL A 48 2.75 -2.17 -33.35
N TYR A 49 1.63 -2.23 -32.65
CA TYR A 49 0.49 -3.08 -33.01
C TYR A 49 -0.64 -2.35 -33.74
N ASN A 50 -0.47 -1.06 -34.05
CA ASN A 50 -1.48 -0.20 -34.66
C ASN A 50 -2.85 -0.31 -33.95
N MET A 51 -2.82 -0.14 -32.62
CA MET A 51 -3.99 -0.24 -31.75
C MET A 51 -4.09 0.97 -30.83
N LYS A 52 -5.25 1.15 -30.17
CA LYS A 52 -5.45 2.16 -29.15
C LYS A 52 -5.31 1.55 -27.76
N ILE A 53 -4.43 2.11 -26.92
CA ILE A 53 -4.35 1.77 -25.50
C ILE A 53 -4.75 3.00 -24.69
N ASN A 54 -5.73 2.83 -23.78
CA ASN A 54 -6.09 3.88 -22.83
C ASN A 54 -5.58 3.48 -21.45
N LEU A 55 -4.60 4.21 -20.93
CA LEU A 55 -4.13 4.04 -19.56
C LEU A 55 -4.95 4.93 -18.62
N ASN A 56 -5.77 4.32 -17.78
CA ASN A 56 -6.44 5.01 -16.68
C ASN A 56 -5.66 4.76 -15.39
N TYR A 57 -4.96 5.78 -14.90
CA TYR A 57 -4.15 5.69 -13.68
C TYR A 57 -4.76 6.54 -12.57
N THR A 58 -5.09 5.92 -11.43
CA THR A 58 -5.68 6.60 -10.27
C THR A 58 -4.71 6.60 -9.11
N HIS A 59 -4.42 7.79 -8.56
CA HIS A 59 -3.61 7.90 -7.35
C HIS A 59 -4.45 7.55 -6.12
N LEU A 60 -4.16 6.39 -5.53
CA LEU A 60 -4.57 6.03 -4.17
C LEU A 60 -3.66 6.72 -3.12
N PRO A 61 -4.02 6.74 -1.82
CA PRO A 61 -3.15 7.25 -0.76
C PRO A 61 -1.72 6.68 -0.84
N GLY A 62 -0.75 7.46 -0.37
CA GLY A 62 0.67 7.12 -0.48
C GLY A 62 1.13 6.16 0.62
N ALA A 63 2.45 6.07 0.78
CA ALA A 63 3.01 5.43 1.96
C ALA A 63 2.72 6.27 3.21
N VAL A 64 2.49 5.61 4.34
CA VAL A 64 2.47 6.26 5.65
C VAL A 64 3.90 6.65 5.99
N MET A 65 4.12 7.94 6.24
CA MET A 65 5.44 8.49 6.52
C MET A 65 5.43 9.05 7.95
N ASN A 66 6.08 8.35 8.87
CA ASN A 66 6.17 8.81 10.24
C ASN A 66 7.17 9.97 10.38
N ASP A 67 6.77 11.01 11.10
CA ASP A 67 7.67 12.10 11.49
C ASP A 67 8.71 11.58 12.50
N GLU A 68 9.98 11.85 12.24
CA GLU A 68 11.10 11.34 13.04
C GLU A 68 11.05 11.81 14.50
N ALA A 69 10.81 13.12 14.72
CA ALA A 69 10.81 13.71 16.05
C ALA A 69 9.63 13.21 16.90
N LEU A 70 8.44 13.11 16.30
CA LEU A 70 7.27 12.56 16.96
C LEU A 70 7.43 11.05 17.22
N THR A 71 8.07 10.32 16.29
CA THR A 71 8.35 8.89 16.48
C THR A 71 9.24 8.67 17.71
N HIS A 72 10.32 9.42 17.85
CA HIS A 72 11.18 9.35 19.04
C HIS A 72 10.42 9.67 20.33
N LYS A 73 9.54 10.69 20.31
CA LYS A 73 8.69 11.02 21.47
C LYS A 73 7.72 9.88 21.81
N ALA A 74 7.07 9.29 20.80
CA ALA A 74 6.14 8.18 21.00
C ALA A 74 6.83 6.96 21.62
N ILE A 75 8.03 6.61 21.13
CA ILE A 75 8.86 5.53 21.68
C ILE A 75 9.21 5.80 23.15
N ALA A 76 9.69 7.02 23.46
CA ALA A 76 10.09 7.38 24.82
C ALA A 76 8.92 7.29 25.81
N VAL A 77 7.74 7.78 25.41
CA VAL A 77 6.52 7.71 26.25
C VAL A 77 6.09 6.26 26.46
N ALA A 78 6.05 5.45 25.39
CA ALA A 78 5.67 4.04 25.47
C ALA A 78 6.60 3.25 26.39
N GLN A 79 7.91 3.45 26.28
CA GLN A 79 8.90 2.82 27.16
C GLN A 79 8.76 3.29 28.62
N HIS A 80 8.49 4.58 28.84
CA HIS A 80 8.29 5.13 30.19
C HIS A 80 7.10 4.50 30.92
N VAL A 81 6.02 4.19 30.21
CA VAL A 81 4.83 3.52 30.77
C VAL A 81 4.93 1.98 30.77
N GLY A 82 6.11 1.44 30.48
CA GLY A 82 6.41 0.01 30.59
C GLY A 82 6.16 -0.82 29.33
N TYR A 83 5.79 -0.22 28.19
CA TYR A 83 5.65 -0.97 26.94
C TYR A 83 7.01 -1.30 26.32
N LYS A 84 7.12 -2.51 25.77
CA LYS A 84 8.18 -2.87 24.84
C LYS A 84 7.87 -2.25 23.48
N VAL A 85 8.85 -1.57 22.90
CA VAL A 85 8.74 -0.97 21.57
C VAL A 85 9.82 -1.55 20.68
N GLU A 86 9.44 -1.94 19.46
CA GLU A 86 10.35 -2.46 18.45
C GLU A 86 10.20 -1.63 17.18
N MET A 87 11.34 -1.19 16.62
CA MET A 87 11.37 -0.55 15.32
C MET A 87 11.36 -1.61 14.24
N MET A 88 10.52 -1.42 13.24
CA MET A 88 10.49 -2.32 12.09
C MET A 88 11.73 -2.10 11.24
N GLU A 89 12.47 -3.18 10.95
CA GLU A 89 13.65 -3.12 10.06
C GLU A 89 13.27 -2.77 8.62
N GLN A 90 12.05 -3.14 8.20
CA GLN A 90 11.52 -2.92 6.86
C GLN A 90 10.07 -2.40 6.93
N PRO A 91 9.66 -1.53 6.01
CA PRO A 91 8.28 -1.07 5.93
C PRO A 91 7.35 -2.19 5.49
N LEU A 92 6.09 -2.14 5.94
CA LEU A 92 5.04 -3.06 5.48
C LEU A 92 4.49 -2.62 4.14
N THR A 93 4.14 -3.60 3.30
CA THR A 93 3.49 -3.35 2.01
C THR A 93 1.98 -3.12 2.12
N ILE A 94 1.44 -3.06 3.35
CA ILE A 94 0.03 -2.77 3.64
C ILE A 94 -0.30 -1.33 3.19
N GLY A 95 -1.45 -1.15 2.56
CA GLY A 95 -1.94 0.18 2.22
C GLY A 95 -2.78 0.71 3.37
N GLU A 96 -2.52 1.93 3.81
CA GLU A 96 -3.19 2.57 4.94
C GLU A 96 -3.56 4.02 4.59
N ASP A 97 -4.82 4.39 4.82
CA ASP A 97 -5.36 5.70 4.42
C ASP A 97 -4.91 6.83 5.34
N PHE A 98 -4.35 6.49 6.51
CA PHE A 98 -3.66 7.43 7.40
C PHE A 98 -2.55 8.21 6.68
N SER A 99 -2.01 7.68 5.57
CA SER A 99 -1.06 8.38 4.71
C SER A 99 -1.59 9.73 4.19
N GLY A 100 -2.91 9.89 4.06
CA GLY A 100 -3.52 11.18 3.73
C GLY A 100 -3.29 12.24 4.81
N TYR A 101 -3.23 11.86 6.09
CA TYR A 101 -2.84 12.77 7.18
C TYR A 101 -1.33 12.97 7.21
N SER A 102 -0.55 11.88 7.13
CA SER A 102 0.91 11.96 7.27
C SER A 102 1.60 12.73 6.15
N GLN A 103 0.94 12.90 5.00
CA GLN A 103 1.42 13.75 3.91
C GLN A 103 1.26 15.25 4.17
N HIS A 104 0.37 15.64 5.07
CA HIS A 104 0.03 17.05 5.33
C HIS A 104 0.46 17.52 6.72
N PHE A 105 0.60 16.61 7.68
CA PHE A 105 0.90 16.94 9.06
C PHE A 105 1.97 16.00 9.63
N PRO A 106 2.87 16.51 10.50
CA PRO A 106 3.71 15.66 11.33
C PRO A 106 2.83 14.68 12.11
N SER A 107 3.06 13.39 11.92
CA SER A 107 2.22 12.34 12.49
C SER A 107 3.02 11.07 12.75
N VAL A 108 2.46 10.20 13.59
CA VAL A 108 3.03 8.88 13.89
C VAL A 108 1.92 7.86 13.83
N PHE A 109 2.14 6.84 13.02
CA PHE A 109 1.36 5.62 12.97
C PHE A 109 2.17 4.50 13.61
N ALA A 110 1.57 3.77 14.54
CA ALA A 110 2.20 2.66 15.23
C ALA A 110 1.29 1.44 15.19
N LEU A 111 1.90 0.27 15.03
CA LEU A 111 1.20 -1.00 15.17
C LEU A 111 1.22 -1.41 16.63
N ILE A 112 0.06 -1.79 17.16
CA ILE A 112 -0.06 -2.32 18.51
C ILE A 112 -0.06 -3.84 18.44
N GLY A 113 0.80 -4.48 19.24
CA GLY A 113 0.93 -5.94 19.27
C GLY A 113 -0.37 -6.60 19.71
N SER A 114 -0.99 -7.35 18.79
CA SER A 114 -2.30 -7.99 19.02
C SER A 114 -2.24 -9.38 19.63
N HIS A 115 -1.07 -10.01 19.67
CA HIS A 115 -0.86 -11.40 20.13
C HIS A 115 -1.83 -12.43 19.50
N SER A 116 -2.32 -12.14 18.28
CA SER A 116 -3.07 -13.10 17.48
C SER A 116 -2.12 -14.09 16.81
N GLU A 117 -2.51 -15.37 16.73
CA GLU A 117 -1.79 -16.40 15.96
C GLU A 117 -1.87 -16.14 14.45
N TYR A 118 -2.94 -15.46 14.01
CA TYR A 118 -3.21 -15.19 12.60
C TYR A 118 -3.03 -13.70 12.28
N ASP A 119 -2.66 -13.41 11.04
CA ASP A 119 -2.49 -12.04 10.52
C ASP A 119 -3.83 -11.32 10.29
N LEU A 120 -3.75 -9.99 10.10
CA LEU A 120 -4.89 -9.17 9.67
C LEU A 120 -5.54 -9.73 8.39
N HIS A 121 -6.87 -9.64 8.31
CA HIS A 121 -7.72 -10.21 7.26
C HIS A 121 -7.84 -11.75 7.23
N HIS A 122 -7.15 -12.48 8.10
CA HIS A 122 -7.40 -13.92 8.25
C HIS A 122 -8.75 -14.17 8.95
N PRO A 123 -9.58 -15.15 8.51
CA PRO A 123 -10.89 -15.41 9.14
C PRO A 123 -10.83 -15.84 10.61
N GLN A 124 -9.67 -16.33 11.05
CA GLN A 124 -9.41 -16.71 12.45
C GLN A 124 -8.63 -15.65 13.23
N TYR A 125 -8.43 -14.45 12.66
CA TYR A 125 -7.82 -13.33 13.36
C TYR A 125 -8.56 -13.08 14.68
N LYS A 126 -7.83 -13.16 15.79
CA LYS A 126 -8.39 -13.00 17.13
C LYS A 126 -7.36 -12.30 18.01
N PRO A 127 -7.42 -10.96 18.14
CA PRO A 127 -6.51 -10.23 19.01
C PRO A 127 -6.79 -10.58 20.47
N ASP A 128 -5.74 -10.57 21.28
CA ASP A 128 -5.84 -10.69 22.72
C ASP A 128 -6.44 -9.40 23.30
N GLU A 129 -7.57 -9.51 24.00
CA GLU A 129 -8.31 -8.36 24.54
C GLU A 129 -7.54 -7.59 25.63
N ARG A 130 -6.47 -8.18 26.21
CA ARG A 130 -5.56 -7.46 27.12
C ARG A 130 -4.91 -6.24 26.46
N ILE A 131 -4.92 -6.14 25.12
CA ILE A 131 -4.53 -4.95 24.37
C ILE A 131 -5.32 -3.68 24.77
N LEU A 132 -6.54 -3.84 25.29
CA LEU A 132 -7.41 -2.74 25.74
C LEU A 132 -7.17 -2.35 27.20
N GLU A 133 -6.43 -3.16 27.95
CA GLU A 133 -6.13 -2.88 29.36
C GLU A 133 -5.13 -1.71 29.45
N LYS A 134 -5.32 -0.85 30.45
CA LYS A 134 -4.35 0.19 30.74
C LYS A 134 -3.14 -0.45 31.41
N SER A 135 -1.93 -0.11 30.95
CA SER A 135 -0.70 -0.38 31.70
C SER A 135 -0.83 0.27 33.08
N THR A 136 -1.10 -0.54 34.11
CA THR A 136 -1.13 -0.15 35.53
C THR A 136 0.21 -0.35 36.17
#